data_AF-A0A7X1HKJ6-F1
#
_entry.id   AF-A0A7X1HKJ6-F1
#
_cell.length_a   1.000
_cell.length_b   1.000
_cell.length_c   1.000
_cell.angle_alpha   90.00
_cell.angle_beta   90.00
_cell.angle_gamma   90.00
#
_symmetry.space_group_name_H-M   'P 1'
#
loop_
_entity.id
_entity.type
_entity.pdbx_description
1 polymer ?
#
loop_
_entity_poly.entity_id
_entity_poly.type
_entity_poly.pdbx_seq_one_letter_code
_entity_poly.pdbx_strand_id
1 'polypeptide(L)'
;MENIITIIAKYSLVILKKLIYLVILYLTYSPVKEFLVNSLKKVLRKNKTDELIISFLIPTLTSFLIIFYFFNAIEILGLELSSFVALLASVGIGVGLALKGNFSDIAGGIQILLTKPFKKGDFITACGSEGVVQRITFLCTLLYTADNRKVIIPNGKLSTSVVTTVTANPERRADFVFFAEKNSSVDKVKDTLLDVVNSHPSVLKDRGVFVRFSKETESALEFIVRVWTLKENFRDLSADIQEEVKKNFDREGINFPYQSYDVKIK
;
A
#
# COMPACT_ATOMS: atom_id res chain seq x y z
N MET A 1 -33.37 53.71 47.22
CA MET A 1 -31.96 53.96 46.83
C MET A 1 -31.08 52.74 47.04
N GLU A 2 -31.21 52.02 48.17
CA GLU A 2 -30.39 50.82 48.45
C GLU A 2 -30.42 49.77 47.33
N ASN A 3 -31.61 49.38 46.84
CA ASN A 3 -31.73 48.39 45.74
C ASN A 3 -30.99 48.78 44.44
N ILE A 4 -30.90 50.07 44.12
CA ILE A 4 -30.20 50.54 42.91
C ILE A 4 -28.68 50.43 43.12
N ILE A 5 -28.19 50.75 44.31
CA ILE A 5 -26.79 50.67 44.68
C ILE A 5 -26.32 49.20 44.68
N THR A 6 -27.11 48.27 45.23
CA THR A 6 -26.77 46.83 45.21
C THR A 6 -26.74 46.25 43.79
N ILE A 7 -27.64 46.71 42.92
CA ILE A 7 -27.66 46.31 41.50
C ILE A 7 -26.40 46.83 40.79
N ILE A 8 -26.07 48.11 40.94
CA ILE A 8 -24.87 48.71 40.35
C ILE A 8 -23.59 48.03 40.86
N ALA A 9 -23.50 47.75 42.16
CA ALA A 9 -22.37 47.03 42.76
C ALA A 9 -22.21 45.61 42.21
N LYS A 10 -23.31 44.88 41.99
CA LYS A 10 -23.27 43.53 41.43
C LYS A 10 -22.82 43.51 39.96
N TYR A 11 -23.37 44.40 39.13
CA TYR A 11 -23.00 44.45 37.71
C TYR A 11 -21.58 44.96 37.47
N SER A 12 -21.14 45.97 38.23
CA SER A 12 -19.76 46.48 38.15
C SER A 12 -18.72 45.42 38.52
N LEU A 13 -18.98 44.59 39.55
CA LEU A 13 -18.07 43.52 39.95
C LEU A 13 -17.96 42.41 38.87
N VAL A 14 -19.05 42.08 38.18
CA VAL A 14 -19.04 41.10 37.08
C VAL A 14 -18.27 41.63 35.88
N ILE A 15 -18.51 42.89 35.49
CA ILE A 15 -17.79 43.53 34.38
C ILE A 15 -16.29 43.62 34.69
N LEU A 16 -15.94 44.02 35.91
CA LEU A 16 -14.55 44.10 36.35
C LEU A 16 -13.85 42.74 36.28
N LYS A 17 -14.51 41.67 36.73
CA LYS A 17 -13.97 40.30 36.61
C LYS A 17 -13.73 39.91 35.14
N LYS A 18 -14.71 40.13 34.26
CA LYS A 18 -14.56 39.83 32.82
C LYS A 18 -13.39 40.60 32.20
N LEU A 19 -13.25 41.87 32.56
CA LEU A 19 -12.17 42.72 32.05
C LEU A 19 -10.80 42.26 32.55
N ILE A 20 -10.67 41.87 33.82
CA ILE A 20 -9.46 41.26 34.36
C ILE A 20 -9.11 39.97 33.61
N TYR A 21 -10.08 39.08 33.37
CA TYR A 21 -9.84 37.84 32.61
C TYR A 21 -9.41 38.11 31.17
N LEU A 22 -10.00 39.10 30.49
CA LEU A 22 -9.58 39.50 29.14
C LEU A 22 -8.14 40.05 29.12
N VAL A 23 -7.76 40.84 30.12
CA VAL A 23 -6.39 41.34 30.26
C VAL A 23 -5.41 40.19 30.50
N ILE A 24 -5.74 39.24 31.37
CA ILE A 24 -4.92 38.04 31.60
C ILE A 24 -4.78 37.23 30.31
N LEU A 25 -5.88 37.02 29.57
CA LEU A 25 -5.88 36.30 28.30
C LEU A 25 -5.00 37.00 27.25
N TYR A 26 -5.08 38.32 27.15
CA TYR A 26 -4.23 39.11 26.24
C TYR A 26 -2.74 39.02 26.60
N LEU A 27 -2.41 39.16 27.90
CA LEU A 27 -1.03 39.09 28.38
C LEU A 27 -0.42 37.70 28.24
N THR A 28 -1.22 36.63 28.32
CA THR A 28 -0.75 35.24 28.20
C THR A 28 -0.54 34.79 26.75
N TYR A 29 -1.19 35.44 25.78
CA TYR A 29 -1.09 35.06 24.37
C TYR A 29 0.35 35.12 23.82
N SER A 30 1.05 36.25 23.98
CA SER A 30 2.42 36.41 23.46
C SER A 30 3.41 35.39 24.04
N PRO A 31 3.54 35.23 25.37
CA PRO A 31 4.51 34.29 25.93
C PRO A 31 4.19 32.84 25.58
N VAL A 32 2.92 32.44 25.56
CA VAL A 32 2.52 31.08 25.18
C VAL A 32 2.82 30.82 23.71
N LYS A 33 2.47 31.76 22.82
CA LYS A 33 2.76 31.65 21.38
C LYS A 33 4.26 31.54 21.14
N GLU A 34 5.05 32.44 21.71
CA GLU A 34 6.51 32.44 21.53
C GLU A 34 7.13 31.15 22.07
N PHE A 35 6.69 30.69 23.25
CA PHE A 35 7.16 29.43 23.82
C PHE A 35 6.87 28.23 22.91
N LEU A 36 5.63 28.09 22.42
CA LEU A 36 5.23 26.97 21.57
C LEU A 36 5.90 27.02 20.19
N VAL A 37 5.93 28.20 19.55
CA VAL A 37 6.57 28.40 18.25
C VAL A 37 8.07 28.16 18.33
N ASN A 38 8.75 28.69 19.35
CA ASN A 38 10.19 28.50 19.52
C ASN A 38 10.54 27.05 19.86
N SER A 39 9.71 26.40 20.68
CA SER A 39 9.86 24.96 20.98
C SER A 39 9.72 24.11 19.71
N LEU A 40 8.69 24.36 18.91
CA LEU A 40 8.48 23.65 17.66
C LEU A 40 9.62 23.91 16.66
N LYS A 41 10.04 25.18 16.47
CA LYS A 41 11.20 25.52 15.63
C LYS A 41 12.47 24.81 16.08
N LYS A 42 12.73 24.75 17.39
CA LYS A 42 13.91 24.08 17.97
C LYS A 42 13.90 22.59 17.65
N VAL A 43 12.75 21.93 17.79
CA VAL A 43 12.60 20.49 17.48
C VAL A 43 12.76 20.24 15.98
N LEU A 44 12.10 21.02 15.12
CA LEU A 44 12.17 20.84 13.67
C LEU A 44 13.58 21.10 13.11
N ARG A 45 14.26 22.15 13.58
CA ARG A 45 15.65 22.44 13.17
C ARG A 45 16.64 21.38 13.67
N LYS A 46 16.45 20.87 14.89
CA LYS A 46 17.29 19.77 15.43
C LYS A 46 17.20 18.52 14.55
N ASN A 47 16.03 18.24 13.98
CA ASN A 47 15.79 17.08 13.12
C ASN A 47 16.13 17.33 11.64
N LYS A 48 16.80 18.45 11.30
CA LYS A 48 17.15 18.84 9.91
C LYS A 48 15.94 18.78 8.96
N THR A 49 14.76 19.13 9.47
CA THR A 49 13.53 19.18 8.68
C THR A 49 13.62 20.28 7.62
N ASP A 50 13.06 20.01 6.43
CA ASP A 50 13.00 20.95 5.31
C ASP A 50 12.36 22.30 5.74
N GLU A 51 12.94 23.39 5.26
CA GLU A 51 12.46 24.75 5.54
C GLU A 51 11.03 24.97 5.05
N LEU A 52 10.60 24.31 3.98
CA LEU A 52 9.23 24.33 3.48
C LEU A 52 8.22 23.73 4.48
N ILE A 53 8.63 22.68 5.21
CA ILE A 53 7.77 22.09 6.24
C ILE A 53 7.66 23.04 7.43
N ILE A 54 8.75 23.70 7.80
CA ILE A 54 8.76 24.70 8.89
C ILE A 54 7.87 25.89 8.52
N SER A 55 7.96 26.39 7.28
CA SER A 55 7.17 27.53 6.81
C SER A 55 5.68 27.22 6.72
N PHE A 56 5.29 25.95 6.61
CA PHE A 56 3.88 25.52 6.69
C PHE A 56 3.41 25.31 8.13
N LEU A 57 4.15 24.57 8.96
CA LEU A 57 3.72 24.18 10.30
C LEU A 57 3.64 25.35 11.30
N ILE A 58 4.56 26.32 11.22
CA ILE A 58 4.58 27.44 12.16
C ILE A 58 3.35 28.35 12.01
N PRO A 59 2.96 28.78 10.79
CA PRO A 59 1.69 29.47 10.59
C PRO A 59 0.48 28.63 11.00
N THR A 60 0.43 27.33 10.68
CA THR A 60 -0.68 26.45 11.08
C THR A 60 -0.87 26.42 12.59
N LEU A 61 0.21 26.21 13.36
CA LEU A 61 0.15 26.25 14.82
C LEU A 61 -0.31 27.61 15.33
N THR A 62 0.19 28.69 14.73
CA THR A 62 -0.20 30.06 15.11
C THR A 62 -1.69 30.29 14.86
N SER A 63 -2.24 29.83 13.73
CA SER A 63 -3.67 29.93 13.42
C SER A 63 -4.52 29.17 14.45
N PHE A 64 -4.12 27.96 14.85
CA PHE A 64 -4.81 27.22 15.91
C PHE A 64 -4.80 27.95 17.25
N LEU A 65 -3.67 28.57 17.62
CA LEU A 65 -3.59 29.37 18.84
C LEU A 65 -4.50 30.61 18.77
N ILE A 66 -4.54 31.32 17.65
CA ILE A 66 -5.44 32.47 17.46
C ILE A 66 -6.89 32.04 17.62
N ILE A 67 -7.30 30.93 16.98
CA ILE A 67 -8.66 30.39 17.10
C ILE A 67 -8.96 30.05 18.57
N PHE A 68 -8.05 29.35 19.25
CA PHE A 68 -8.23 28.98 20.66
C PHE A 68 -8.43 30.19 21.57
N TYR A 69 -7.57 31.22 21.46
CA TYR A 69 -7.69 32.45 22.25
C TYR A 69 -8.95 33.26 21.90
N PHE A 70 -9.35 33.27 20.63
CA PHE A 70 -10.59 33.91 20.18
C PHE A 70 -11.83 33.29 20.86
N PHE A 71 -11.93 31.96 20.90
CA PHE A 71 -13.04 31.28 21.58
C PHE A 71 -13.10 31.59 23.08
N ASN A 72 -11.95 31.57 23.77
CA ASN A 72 -11.87 31.94 25.19
C ASN A 72 -12.33 33.39 25.44
N ALA A 73 -11.99 34.33 24.54
CA ALA A 73 -12.40 35.73 24.67
C ALA A 73 -13.93 35.89 24.56
N ILE A 74 -14.57 35.20 23.61
CA ILE A 74 -16.02 35.22 23.42
C ILE A 74 -16.74 34.64 24.64
N GLU A 75 -16.20 33.56 25.22
CA GLU A 75 -16.73 32.94 26.44
C GLU A 75 -16.75 33.93 27.62
N ILE A 76 -15.63 34.63 27.84
CA ILE A 76 -15.51 35.63 28.91
C ILE A 76 -16.51 36.78 28.72
N LEU A 77 -16.74 37.20 27.48
CA LEU A 77 -17.75 38.22 27.17
C LEU A 77 -19.18 37.75 27.50
N GLY A 78 -19.41 36.45 27.63
CA GLY A 78 -20.71 35.84 27.90
C GLY A 78 -21.59 35.79 26.66
N LEU A 79 -20.97 35.79 25.48
CA LEU A 79 -21.65 35.58 24.21
C LEU A 79 -21.87 34.07 24.01
N GLU A 80 -22.95 33.73 23.31
CA GLU A 80 -23.25 32.33 23.03
C GLU A 80 -22.25 31.74 22.01
N LEU A 81 -21.46 30.77 22.47
CA LEU A 81 -20.46 30.09 21.64
C LEU A 81 -21.07 29.12 20.62
N SER A 82 -22.33 28.72 20.79
CA SER A 82 -23.00 27.67 20.02
C SER A 82 -22.86 27.84 18.50
N SER A 83 -23.12 29.06 17.98
CA SER A 83 -23.05 29.34 16.55
C SER A 83 -21.63 29.26 15.98
N PHE A 84 -20.63 29.71 16.76
CA PHE A 84 -19.23 29.63 16.35
C PHE A 84 -18.68 28.21 16.45
N VAL A 85 -19.07 27.46 17.47
CA VAL A 85 -18.70 26.06 17.64
C VAL A 85 -19.32 25.22 16.53
N ALA A 86 -20.58 25.47 16.16
CA ALA A 86 -21.23 24.79 15.03
C ALA A 86 -20.51 25.05 13.71
N LEU A 87 -20.10 26.31 13.46
CA LEU A 87 -19.31 26.66 12.28
C LEU A 87 -17.95 25.95 12.28
N LEU A 88 -17.22 25.98 13.40
CA LEU A 88 -15.93 25.32 13.53
C LEU A 88 -16.05 23.80 13.39
N ALA A 89 -17.10 23.19 13.94
CA ALA A 89 -17.38 21.76 13.80
C ALA A 89 -17.61 21.39 12.33
N SER A 90 -18.38 22.20 11.59
CA SER A 90 -18.60 22.01 10.15
C SER A 90 -17.28 22.07 9.36
N VAL A 91 -16.44 23.08 9.61
CA VAL A 91 -15.10 23.18 9.01
C VAL A 91 -14.23 21.99 9.39
N GLY A 92 -14.27 21.58 10.66
CA GLY A 92 -13.53 20.43 11.18
C GLY A 92 -13.91 19.11 10.50
N ILE A 93 -15.21 18.88 10.24
CA ILE A 93 -15.68 17.74 9.46
C ILE A 93 -15.14 17.80 8.03
N GLY A 94 -15.18 18.97 7.39
CA GLY A 94 -14.62 19.16 6.05
C GLY A 94 -13.13 18.82 5.97
N VAL A 95 -12.32 19.33 6.91
CA VAL A 95 -10.88 19.04 7.01
C VAL A 95 -10.65 17.55 7.33
N GLY A 96 -11.43 16.97 8.24
CA GLY A 96 -11.34 15.56 8.61
C GLY A 96 -11.63 14.62 7.44
N LEU A 97 -12.66 14.92 6.64
CA LEU A 97 -12.98 14.18 5.42
C LEU A 97 -11.88 14.31 4.37
N ALA A 98 -11.28 15.49 4.23
CA ALA A 98 -10.15 15.70 3.33
C ALA A 98 -8.90 14.89 3.75
N LEU A 99 -8.68 14.71 5.06
CA LEU A 99 -7.54 13.95 5.60
C LEU A 99 -7.84 12.46 5.81
N LYS A 100 -9.08 12.01 5.59
CA LYS A 100 -9.51 10.62 5.83
C LYS A 100 -8.61 9.60 5.15
N GLY A 101 -8.18 9.87 3.91
CA GLY A 101 -7.26 9.00 3.16
C GLY A 101 -5.92 8.79 3.86
N ASN A 102 -5.30 9.89 4.32
CA ASN A 102 -4.01 9.84 5.02
C ASN A 102 -4.11 9.04 6.32
N PHE A 103 -5.19 9.21 7.10
CA PHE A 103 -5.40 8.40 8.31
C PHE A 103 -5.63 6.92 7.99
N SER A 104 -6.31 6.61 6.88
CA SER A 104 -6.46 5.23 6.41
C SER A 104 -5.11 4.60 6.07
N ASP A 105 -4.19 5.37 5.47
CA ASP A 105 -2.85 4.90 5.15
C ASP A 105 -2.01 4.61 6.38
N ILE A 106 -2.12 5.45 7.41
CA ILE A 106 -1.50 5.24 8.71
C ILE A 106 -1.98 3.93 9.34
N ALA A 107 -3.30 3.77 9.43
CA ALA A 107 -3.91 2.57 10.02
C ALA A 107 -3.54 1.31 9.23
N GLY A 108 -3.56 1.39 7.90
CA GLY A 108 -3.12 0.30 7.03
C GLY A 108 -1.65 -0.06 7.24
N GLY A 109 -0.78 0.94 7.44
CA GLY A 109 0.63 0.73 7.73
C GLY A 109 0.84 -0.01 9.05
N ILE A 110 0.15 0.40 10.11
CA ILE A 110 0.17 -0.29 11.40
C ILE A 110 -0.35 -1.73 11.26
N GLN A 111 -1.45 -1.94 10.56
CA GLN A 111 -2.01 -3.27 10.32
C GLN A 111 -1.01 -4.18 9.61
N ILE A 112 -0.37 -3.72 8.53
CA ILE A 112 0.66 -4.49 7.81
C ILE A 112 1.82 -4.88 8.72
N LEU A 113 2.27 -3.98 9.61
CA LEU A 113 3.35 -4.27 10.55
C LEU A 113 2.96 -5.30 11.62
N LEU A 114 1.69 -5.29 12.05
CA LEU A 114 1.16 -6.21 13.06
C LEU A 114 0.88 -7.59 12.47
N THR A 115 0.18 -7.67 11.34
CA THR A 115 -0.22 -8.95 10.72
C THR A 115 0.85 -9.55 9.82
N LYS A 116 1.83 -8.73 9.37
CA LYS A 116 2.96 -9.11 8.50
C LYS A 116 2.55 -10.02 7.32
N PRO A 117 1.57 -9.61 6.50
CA PRO A 117 1.15 -10.40 5.33
C PRO A 117 2.27 -10.52 4.28
N PHE A 118 3.21 -9.58 4.32
CA PHE A 118 4.47 -9.57 3.58
C PHE A 118 5.50 -8.77 4.38
N LYS A 119 6.78 -8.94 4.05
CA LYS A 119 7.91 -8.21 4.63
C LYS A 119 8.86 -7.69 3.56
N LYS A 120 9.83 -6.87 3.97
CA LYS A 120 10.92 -6.44 3.10
C LYS A 120 11.60 -7.67 2.46
N GLY A 121 11.82 -7.60 1.15
CA GLY A 121 12.40 -8.67 0.35
C GLY A 121 11.38 -9.61 -0.28
N ASP A 122 10.11 -9.57 0.14
CA ASP A 122 9.09 -10.39 -0.52
C ASP A 122 8.72 -9.81 -1.88
N PHE A 123 8.51 -10.69 -2.86
CA PHE A 123 7.88 -10.33 -4.12
C PHE A 123 6.36 -10.42 -3.95
N ILE A 124 5.66 -9.30 -4.16
CA ILE A 124 4.22 -9.22 -4.01
C ILE A 124 3.55 -8.76 -5.30
N THR A 125 2.31 -9.19 -5.50
CA THR A 125 1.40 -8.66 -6.52
C THR A 125 0.20 -8.06 -5.80
N ALA A 126 -0.02 -6.75 -5.97
CA ALA A 126 -1.08 -6.02 -5.30
C ALA A 126 -1.48 -4.77 -6.11
N CYS A 127 -2.76 -4.41 -6.07
CA CYS A 127 -3.28 -3.19 -6.71
C CYS A 127 -2.88 -3.02 -8.19
N GLY A 128 -2.78 -4.11 -8.96
CA GLY A 128 -2.36 -4.09 -10.36
C GLY A 128 -0.87 -3.81 -10.59
N SER A 129 -0.05 -3.87 -9.54
CA SER A 129 1.40 -3.74 -9.60
C SER A 129 2.07 -4.96 -8.98
N GLU A 130 3.30 -5.25 -9.38
CA GLU A 130 4.11 -6.32 -8.81
C GLU A 130 5.55 -5.89 -8.60
N GLY A 131 6.21 -6.46 -7.59
CA GLY A 131 7.61 -6.16 -7.32
C GLY A 131 8.07 -6.60 -5.94
N VAL A 132 9.37 -6.42 -5.69
CA VAL A 132 10.01 -6.73 -4.41
C VAL A 132 9.80 -5.57 -3.43
N VAL A 133 9.30 -5.88 -2.25
CA VAL A 133 9.10 -4.91 -1.16
C VAL A 133 10.45 -4.39 -0.66
N GLN A 134 10.68 -3.09 -0.83
CA GLN A 134 11.92 -2.43 -0.42
C GLN A 134 11.83 -1.81 0.96
N ARG A 135 10.73 -1.11 1.22
CA ARG A 135 10.50 -0.37 2.46
C ARG A 135 9.02 -0.21 2.70
N ILE A 136 8.60 -0.45 3.92
CA ILE A 136 7.28 -0.10 4.44
C ILE A 136 7.47 1.17 5.27
N THR A 137 6.84 2.26 4.86
CA THR A 137 6.82 3.51 5.62
C THR A 137 5.49 3.65 6.34
N PHE A 138 5.30 4.75 7.08
CA PHE A 138 4.06 5.01 7.80
C PHE A 138 2.84 5.14 6.89
N LEU A 139 3.00 5.76 5.71
CA LEU A 139 1.89 6.03 4.77
C LEU A 139 1.88 5.10 3.55
N CYS A 140 3.05 4.64 3.10
CA CYS A 140 3.14 3.87 1.87
C CYS A 140 4.18 2.76 1.92
N THR A 141 4.00 1.78 1.05
CA THR A 141 4.96 0.72 0.79
C THR A 141 5.61 0.96 -0.57
N LEU A 142 6.93 0.83 -0.60
CA LEU A 142 7.75 1.00 -1.80
C LEU A 142 8.13 -0.37 -2.34
N LEU A 143 7.87 -0.58 -3.62
CA LEU A 143 8.28 -1.78 -4.37
C LEU A 143 9.27 -1.39 -5.46
N TYR A 144 10.18 -2.31 -5.80
CA TYR A 144 10.88 -2.29 -7.08
C TYR A 144 10.39 -3.43 -7.97
N THR A 145 9.97 -3.09 -9.18
CA THR A 145 9.59 -4.05 -10.22
C THR A 145 10.82 -4.80 -10.74
N ALA A 146 10.61 -5.88 -11.50
CA ALA A 146 11.71 -6.64 -12.11
C ALA A 146 12.56 -5.81 -13.09
N ASP A 147 11.99 -4.76 -13.69
CA ASP A 147 12.67 -3.79 -14.56
C ASP A 147 13.13 -2.53 -13.81
N ASN A 148 13.29 -2.62 -12.48
CA ASN A 148 13.87 -1.58 -11.62
C ASN A 148 13.10 -0.24 -11.57
N ARG A 149 11.78 -0.27 -11.79
CA ARG A 149 10.91 0.90 -11.57
C ARG A 149 10.45 0.96 -10.13
N LYS A 150 10.39 2.18 -9.58
CA LYS A 150 9.88 2.46 -8.24
C LYS A 150 8.36 2.55 -8.27
N VAL A 151 7.69 1.67 -7.52
CA VAL A 151 6.24 1.73 -7.32
C VAL A 151 5.97 2.12 -5.87
N ILE A 152 5.10 3.10 -5.66
CA ILE A 152 4.69 3.58 -4.33
C ILE A 152 3.21 3.29 -4.17
N ILE A 153 2.85 2.43 -3.22
CA ILE A 153 1.45 2.06 -2.97
C ILE A 153 1.06 2.57 -1.57
N PRO A 154 -0.02 3.35 -1.43
CA PRO A 154 -0.55 3.75 -0.13
C PRO A 154 -0.92 2.52 0.70
N ASN A 155 -0.54 2.52 1.98
CA ASN A 155 -0.73 1.38 2.86
C ASN A 155 -2.21 1.06 3.11
N GLY A 156 -3.09 2.07 3.08
CA GLY A 156 -4.52 1.89 3.28
C GLY A 156 -5.16 1.12 2.13
N LYS A 157 -4.63 1.28 0.91
CA LYS A 157 -5.02 0.42 -0.23
C LYS A 157 -4.52 -1.01 -0.04
N LEU A 158 -3.27 -1.20 0.35
CA LEU A 158 -2.69 -2.53 0.56
C LEU A 158 -3.41 -3.32 1.67
N SER A 159 -3.81 -2.65 2.76
CA SER A 159 -4.48 -3.31 3.88
C SER A 159 -5.92 -3.72 3.60
N THR A 160 -6.54 -3.16 2.55
CA THR A 160 -7.93 -3.44 2.16
C THR A 160 -8.07 -4.21 0.85
N SER A 161 -6.98 -4.33 0.08
CA SER A 161 -6.94 -5.08 -1.18
C SER A 161 -6.46 -6.53 -1.00
N VAL A 162 -6.72 -7.38 -1.98
CA VAL A 162 -6.06 -8.68 -2.09
C VAL A 162 -4.58 -8.47 -2.41
N VAL A 163 -3.72 -9.08 -1.60
CA VAL A 163 -2.26 -9.09 -1.78
C VAL A 163 -1.78 -10.53 -1.92
N THR A 164 -1.10 -10.82 -3.02
CA THR A 164 -0.48 -12.13 -3.25
C THR A 164 1.00 -12.04 -2.96
N THR A 165 1.46 -12.72 -1.92
CA THR A 165 2.89 -12.81 -1.58
C THR A 165 3.50 -14.02 -2.28
N VAL A 166 4.14 -13.80 -3.42
CA VAL A 166 4.66 -14.85 -4.31
C VAL A 166 5.79 -15.64 -3.65
N THR A 167 6.56 -15.00 -2.77
CA THR A 167 7.72 -15.58 -2.08
C THR A 167 7.42 -16.05 -0.66
N ALA A 168 6.15 -16.12 -0.27
CA ALA A 168 5.74 -16.49 1.09
C ALA A 168 6.20 -17.91 1.47
N ASN A 169 6.11 -18.84 0.51
CA ASN A 169 6.48 -20.23 0.70
C ASN A 169 7.84 -20.53 0.05
N PRO A 170 8.64 -21.45 0.62
CA PRO A 170 9.95 -21.83 0.06
C PRO A 170 9.82 -22.56 -1.28
N GLU A 171 8.67 -23.14 -1.57
CA GLU A 171 8.41 -23.94 -2.76
C GLU A 171 7.28 -23.34 -3.60
N ARG A 172 7.39 -23.50 -4.91
CA ARG A 172 6.45 -22.97 -5.90
C ARG A 172 6.21 -24.00 -6.99
N ARG A 173 4.97 -24.04 -7.50
CA ARG A 173 4.60 -24.88 -8.64
C ARG A 173 4.74 -24.07 -9.93
N ALA A 174 5.47 -24.61 -10.90
CA ALA A 174 5.53 -24.11 -12.26
C ALA A 174 4.57 -24.92 -13.13
N ASP A 175 3.70 -24.22 -13.85
CA ASP A 175 2.70 -24.78 -14.74
C ASP A 175 3.04 -24.42 -16.19
N PHE A 176 3.18 -25.42 -17.04
CA PHE A 176 3.49 -25.28 -18.46
C PHE A 176 2.41 -25.92 -19.31
N VAL A 177 2.26 -25.39 -20.52
CA VAL A 177 1.41 -25.97 -21.57
C VAL A 177 2.28 -26.16 -22.81
N PHE A 178 2.39 -27.39 -23.28
CA PHE A 178 3.11 -27.75 -24.49
C PHE A 178 2.16 -28.31 -25.53
N PHE A 179 2.52 -28.17 -26.80
CA PHE A 179 1.72 -28.63 -27.92
C PHE A 179 2.55 -29.53 -28.82
N ALA A 180 1.92 -30.57 -29.36
CA ALA A 180 2.47 -31.44 -30.40
C ALA A 180 1.49 -31.56 -31.57
N GLU A 181 1.97 -31.91 -32.76
CA GLU A 181 1.12 -32.18 -33.92
C GLU A 181 0.11 -33.32 -33.64
N LYS A 182 -1.05 -33.27 -34.30
CA LYS A 182 -2.14 -34.27 -34.14
C LYS A 182 -1.72 -35.71 -34.41
N ASN A 183 -0.74 -35.90 -35.28
CA ASN A 183 -0.27 -37.22 -35.67
C ASN A 183 0.79 -37.77 -34.70
N SER A 184 1.18 -36.99 -33.68
CA SER A 184 2.17 -37.41 -32.69
C SER A 184 1.58 -38.46 -31.74
N SER A 185 2.40 -39.45 -31.36
CA SER A 185 2.01 -40.40 -30.32
C SER A 185 1.90 -39.70 -28.97
N VAL A 186 0.70 -39.74 -28.36
CA VAL A 186 0.40 -39.16 -27.06
C VAL A 186 1.34 -39.69 -25.97
N ASP A 187 1.61 -40.99 -25.97
CA ASP A 187 2.49 -41.60 -24.97
C ASP A 187 3.94 -41.20 -25.20
N LYS A 188 4.42 -41.16 -26.44
CA LYS A 188 5.78 -40.70 -26.74
C LYS A 188 6.03 -39.26 -26.28
N VAL A 189 5.06 -38.36 -26.50
CA VAL A 189 5.14 -36.97 -26.05
C VAL A 189 5.16 -36.90 -24.52
N LYS A 190 4.27 -37.63 -23.84
CA LYS A 190 4.25 -37.69 -22.37
C LYS A 190 5.55 -38.22 -21.80
N ASP A 191 6.09 -39.30 -22.35
CA ASP A 191 7.33 -39.92 -21.87
C ASP A 191 8.51 -38.95 -22.05
N THR A 192 8.60 -38.30 -23.21
CA THR A 192 9.64 -37.28 -23.46
C THR A 192 9.53 -36.10 -22.48
N LEU A 193 8.32 -35.58 -22.25
CA LEU A 193 8.10 -34.51 -21.28
C LEU A 193 8.45 -34.95 -19.86
N LEU A 194 8.10 -36.19 -19.50
CA LEU A 194 8.37 -36.79 -18.20
C LEU A 194 9.88 -36.97 -17.96
N ASP A 195 10.63 -37.37 -18.99
CA ASP A 195 12.09 -37.52 -18.92
C ASP A 195 12.79 -36.16 -18.74
N VAL A 196 12.34 -35.13 -19.44
CA VAL A 196 12.87 -33.76 -19.28
C VAL A 196 12.68 -33.29 -17.83
N VAL A 197 11.43 -33.32 -17.32
CA VAL A 197 11.18 -32.84 -15.95
C VAL A 197 11.85 -33.71 -14.88
N ASN A 198 12.00 -35.02 -15.09
CA ASN A 198 12.67 -35.90 -14.14
C ASN A 198 14.20 -35.77 -14.18
N SER A 199 14.78 -35.35 -15.31
CA SER A 199 16.22 -35.12 -15.42
C SER A 199 16.65 -33.77 -14.83
N HIS A 200 15.77 -32.78 -14.81
CA HIS A 200 16.08 -31.44 -14.31
C HIS A 200 16.37 -31.42 -12.78
N PRO A 201 17.53 -30.89 -12.33
CA PRO A 201 17.97 -30.99 -10.93
C PRO A 201 17.12 -30.19 -9.95
N SER A 202 16.52 -29.07 -10.39
CA SER A 202 15.69 -28.21 -9.53
C SER A 202 14.24 -28.68 -9.35
N VAL A 203 13.83 -29.79 -9.96
CA VAL A 203 12.47 -30.33 -9.80
C VAL A 203 12.38 -31.14 -8.50
N LEU A 204 11.42 -30.79 -7.65
CA LEU A 204 11.10 -31.49 -6.40
C LEU A 204 10.20 -32.70 -6.69
N LYS A 205 10.82 -33.85 -6.94
CA LYS A 205 10.15 -35.09 -7.39
C LYS A 205 9.26 -35.71 -6.31
N ASP A 206 9.61 -35.51 -5.05
CA ASP A 206 8.86 -35.94 -3.87
C ASP A 206 7.48 -35.26 -3.76
N ARG A 207 7.34 -34.05 -4.31
CA ARG A 207 6.06 -33.31 -4.41
C ARG A 207 5.17 -33.79 -5.56
N GLY A 208 5.66 -34.73 -6.36
CA GLY A 208 4.98 -35.27 -7.52
C GLY A 208 5.19 -34.44 -8.78
N VAL A 209 5.23 -35.16 -9.90
CA VAL A 209 5.34 -34.63 -11.25
C VAL A 209 4.04 -34.94 -11.98
N PHE A 210 3.41 -33.91 -12.56
CA PHE A 210 2.17 -34.07 -13.31
C PHE A 210 2.43 -33.78 -14.79
N VAL A 211 2.41 -34.83 -15.61
CA VAL A 211 2.50 -34.72 -17.08
C VAL A 211 1.31 -35.48 -17.66
N ARG A 212 0.37 -34.77 -18.31
CA ARG A 212 -0.83 -35.37 -18.87
C ARG A 212 -1.22 -34.72 -20.19
N PHE A 213 -1.77 -35.54 -21.08
CA PHE A 213 -2.58 -35.05 -22.17
C PHE A 213 -3.79 -34.32 -21.60
N SER A 214 -4.03 -33.09 -22.07
CA SER A 214 -5.10 -32.21 -21.63
C SER A 214 -6.32 -32.39 -22.52
N LYS A 215 -6.14 -32.13 -23.81
CA LYS A 215 -7.18 -32.18 -24.84
C LYS A 215 -6.54 -32.11 -26.24
N GLU A 216 -7.33 -32.46 -27.24
CA GLU A 216 -7.05 -32.15 -28.64
C GLU A 216 -7.71 -30.80 -28.98
N THR A 217 -6.96 -29.90 -29.61
CA THR A 217 -7.45 -28.62 -30.15
C THR A 217 -7.71 -28.76 -31.65
N GLU A 218 -8.11 -27.67 -32.31
CA GLU A 218 -8.33 -27.70 -33.77
C GLU A 218 -7.05 -28.08 -34.55
N SER A 219 -5.88 -27.65 -34.07
CA SER A 219 -4.60 -27.80 -34.77
C SER A 219 -3.53 -28.63 -34.04
N ALA A 220 -3.76 -29.04 -32.78
CA ALA A 220 -2.70 -29.66 -31.96
C ALA A 220 -3.22 -30.59 -30.85
N LEU A 221 -2.32 -31.39 -30.31
CA LEU A 221 -2.49 -32.07 -29.02
C LEU A 221 -1.90 -31.20 -27.91
N GLU A 222 -2.68 -30.90 -26.88
CA GLU A 222 -2.27 -30.08 -25.73
C GLU A 222 -1.84 -30.97 -24.55
N PHE A 223 -0.70 -30.66 -23.95
CA PHE A 223 -0.16 -31.34 -22.77
C PHE A 223 0.06 -30.34 -21.64
N ILE A 224 -0.37 -30.71 -20.44
CA ILE A 224 -0.13 -29.94 -19.22
C ILE A 224 1.00 -30.59 -18.44
N VAL A 225 1.99 -29.77 -18.09
CA VAL A 225 3.12 -30.15 -17.23
C VAL A 225 3.09 -29.28 -15.98
N ARG A 226 3.10 -29.90 -14.80
CA ARG A 226 3.20 -29.19 -13.53
C ARG A 226 4.27 -29.82 -12.66
N VAL A 227 5.19 -29.00 -12.18
CA VAL A 227 6.33 -29.41 -11.36
C VAL A 227 6.52 -28.45 -10.21
N TRP A 228 7.03 -28.95 -9.09
CA TRP A 228 7.40 -28.13 -7.93
C TRP A 228 8.90 -27.84 -7.95
N THR A 229 9.27 -26.65 -7.46
CA THR A 229 10.66 -26.20 -7.34
C THR A 229 10.81 -25.26 -6.14
N LEU A 230 12.03 -25.03 -5.69
CA LEU A 230 12.33 -23.98 -4.72
C LEU A 230 12.12 -22.59 -5.35
N LYS A 231 11.67 -21.63 -4.55
CA LYS A 231 11.32 -20.29 -5.04
C LYS A 231 12.50 -19.56 -5.69
N GLU A 232 13.73 -19.84 -5.24
CA GLU A 232 14.97 -19.28 -5.75
C GLU A 232 15.24 -19.77 -7.19
N ASN A 233 14.94 -21.04 -7.46
CA ASN A 233 15.19 -21.70 -8.74
C ASN A 233 14.03 -21.53 -9.72
N PHE A 234 12.91 -20.93 -9.30
CA PHE A 234 11.68 -20.89 -10.08
C PHE A 234 11.87 -20.29 -11.48
N ARG A 235 12.64 -19.19 -11.58
CA ARG A 235 12.85 -18.49 -12.86
C ARG A 235 13.69 -19.34 -13.81
N ASP A 236 14.82 -19.87 -13.33
CA ASP A 236 15.76 -20.63 -14.13
C ASP A 236 15.12 -21.93 -14.59
N LEU A 237 14.48 -22.68 -13.68
CA LEU A 237 13.71 -23.89 -14.02
C LEU A 237 12.62 -23.61 -15.06
N SER A 238 11.94 -22.46 -14.98
CA SER A 238 10.89 -22.12 -15.94
C SER A 238 11.43 -21.88 -17.35
N ALA A 239 12.66 -21.38 -17.49
CA ALA A 239 13.32 -21.20 -18.78
C ALA A 239 13.94 -22.51 -19.27
N ASP A 240 14.68 -23.20 -18.39
CA ASP A 240 15.40 -24.44 -18.69
C ASP A 240 14.46 -25.52 -19.20
N ILE A 241 13.32 -25.75 -18.53
CA ILE A 241 12.33 -26.75 -18.96
C ILE A 241 11.80 -26.45 -20.36
N GLN A 242 11.55 -25.18 -20.73
CA GLN A 242 11.09 -24.85 -22.08
C GLN A 242 12.17 -25.15 -23.13
N GLU A 243 13.42 -24.78 -22.85
CA GLU A 243 14.54 -25.02 -23.74
C GLU A 243 14.83 -26.53 -23.90
N GLU A 244 14.83 -27.27 -22.80
CA GLU A 244 15.06 -28.72 -22.78
C GLU A 244 13.94 -29.48 -23.49
N VAL A 245 12.68 -29.10 -23.29
CA VAL A 245 11.56 -29.70 -24.03
C VAL A 245 11.73 -29.50 -25.53
N LYS A 246 12.09 -28.29 -25.98
CA LYS A 246 12.35 -28.02 -27.40
C LYS A 246 13.44 -28.93 -27.97
N LYS A 247 14.59 -29.01 -27.28
CA LYS A 247 15.72 -29.85 -27.71
C LYS A 247 15.38 -31.34 -27.77
N ASN A 248 14.61 -31.83 -26.80
CA ASN A 248 14.23 -33.24 -26.75
C ASN A 248 13.15 -33.57 -27.80
N PHE A 249 12.18 -32.67 -28.01
CA PHE A 249 11.20 -32.82 -29.08
C PHE A 249 11.87 -32.92 -30.46
N ASP A 250 12.86 -32.06 -30.74
CA ASP A 250 13.62 -32.12 -31.99
C ASP A 250 14.38 -33.45 -32.15
N ARG A 251 14.99 -33.96 -31.08
CA ARG A 251 15.74 -35.23 -31.11
C ARG A 251 14.80 -36.42 -31.33
N GLU A 252 13.63 -36.39 -30.72
CA GLU A 252 12.64 -37.45 -30.78
C GLU A 252 11.74 -37.35 -32.03
N GLY A 253 11.91 -36.33 -32.87
CA GLY A 253 11.07 -36.09 -34.04
C GLY A 253 9.62 -35.74 -33.71
N ILE A 254 9.40 -35.09 -32.56
CA ILE A 254 8.11 -34.54 -32.15
C ILE A 254 8.05 -33.10 -32.64
N ASN A 255 7.19 -32.82 -33.62
CA ASN A 255 7.05 -31.49 -34.17
C ASN A 255 6.06 -30.65 -33.36
N PHE A 256 6.37 -29.36 -33.24
CA PHE A 256 5.42 -28.37 -32.76
C PHE A 256 4.41 -28.05 -33.88
N PRO A 257 3.12 -27.87 -33.56
CA PRO A 257 2.09 -27.60 -34.55
C PRO A 257 2.35 -26.27 -35.26
N TYR A 258 2.32 -26.28 -36.60
CA TYR A 258 2.26 -25.08 -37.42
C TYR A 258 0.80 -24.74 -37.73
N GLN A 259 0.48 -23.46 -37.94
CA GLN A 259 -0.82 -23.09 -38.49
C GLN A 259 -0.90 -23.54 -39.95
N SER A 260 -1.65 -24.62 -40.21
CA SER A 260 -2.00 -25.06 -41.56
C SER A 260 -3.37 -24.51 -41.95
N TYR A 261 -3.44 -23.77 -43.05
CA TYR A 261 -4.70 -23.35 -43.66
C TYR A 261 -5.07 -24.32 -44.78
N ASP A 262 -6.23 -24.96 -44.66
CA ASP A 262 -6.79 -25.76 -45.76
C ASP A 262 -7.34 -24.82 -46.84
N VAL A 263 -6.59 -24.64 -47.92
CA VAL A 263 -7.04 -23.89 -49.10
C VAL A 263 -7.72 -24.84 -50.07
N LYS A 264 -9.06 -24.85 -50.08
CA LYS A 264 -9.82 -25.52 -51.14
C LYS A 264 -9.80 -24.67 -52.40
N ILE A 265 -8.98 -25.04 -53.38
CA ILE A 265 -9.03 -24.47 -54.73
C ILE A 265 -10.23 -25.12 -55.45
N LYS A 266 -11.17 -24.28 -55.90
CA LYS A 266 -12.29 -24.70 -56.77
C LYS A 266 -11.90 -24.59 -58.23
#